data_AF-A0A926U9B7-F1
#
_entry.id   AF-A0A926U9B7-F1
#
_cell.length_a   1.000
_cell.length_b   1.000
_cell.length_c   1.000
_cell.angle_alpha   90.00
_cell.angle_beta   90.00
_cell.angle_gamma   90.00
#
_symmetry.space_group_name_H-M   'P 1'
#
loop_
_entity.id
_entity.type
_entity.pdbx_description
1 polymer ?
#
loop_
_entity_poly.entity_id
_entity_poly.type
_entity_poly.pdbx_seq_one_letter_code
_entity_poly.pdbx_strand_id
1 'polypeptide(L)'
;MYKFTYFDEQVKSIFSDRSAFWDTDLEQELSPVLETLKKCGEVAGASCGVKPGVSGLVYELRGRTFQITYTVDVFRKEIRFYEFQQISHSIDWKTALEQDLRVGENQSVYIPQIGDPHKFIKAVELIHYGINTPKDLGIAFRSGAKKDRDLARRGDYLGRPIIEIGLASRCQNEKQPSSIYILTERGKRIAESNDLETRERLLAEALLGLYPIQMIIEETTRGNKELTKELIQEIISLVSLGDCGGTTNPRRASSLRALVNWVTRWAGIPIRREGNDGVQLYIPYIYAN
;
A
#
# COMPACT_ATOMS: atom_id res chain seq x y z
N MET A 1 -7.47 33.60 -6.31
CA MET A 1 -7.02 32.37 -5.64
C MET A 1 -7.15 32.57 -4.15
N TYR A 2 -7.62 31.55 -3.46
CA TYR A 2 -7.71 31.50 -2.01
C TYR A 2 -6.34 31.22 -1.40
N LYS A 3 -6.08 31.81 -0.23
CA LYS A 3 -4.92 31.52 0.61
C LYS A 3 -5.27 30.42 1.60
N PHE A 4 -4.37 29.46 1.78
CA PHE A 4 -4.52 28.42 2.79
C PHE A 4 -4.00 28.90 4.14
N THR A 5 -4.82 28.72 5.17
CA THR A 5 -4.47 28.91 6.57
C THR A 5 -4.83 27.64 7.33
N TYR A 6 -4.26 27.49 8.52
CA TYR A 6 -4.35 26.26 9.30
C TYR A 6 -4.79 26.57 10.72
N PHE A 7 -5.54 25.66 11.32
CA PHE A 7 -5.99 25.80 12.70
C PHE A 7 -4.81 25.75 13.68
N ASP A 8 -3.88 24.81 13.46
CA ASP A 8 -2.67 24.62 14.25
C ASP A 8 -1.44 24.27 13.38
N GLU A 9 -0.27 24.12 14.01
CA GLU A 9 0.98 23.77 13.34
C GLU A 9 1.03 22.30 12.87
N GLN A 10 0.25 21.40 13.47
CA GLN A 10 0.20 19.99 13.06
C GLN A 10 -0.51 19.84 11.70
N VAL A 11 -1.67 20.47 11.54
CA VAL A 11 -2.37 20.50 10.25
C VAL A 11 -1.48 21.16 9.20
N LYS A 12 -0.81 22.26 9.55
CA LYS A 12 0.11 22.95 8.66
C LYS A 12 1.28 22.08 8.21
N SER A 13 1.91 21.31 9.09
CA SER A 13 3.03 20.44 8.74
C SER A 13 2.60 19.35 7.75
N ILE A 14 1.43 18.73 7.96
CA ILE A 14 0.88 17.70 7.07
C ILE A 14 0.68 18.21 5.64
N PHE A 15 0.18 19.44 5.47
CA PHE A 15 -0.03 20.02 4.14
C PHE A 15 1.25 20.60 3.51
N SER A 16 2.25 20.94 4.32
CA SER A 16 3.47 21.62 3.86
C SER A 16 4.60 20.65 3.53
N ASP A 17 4.75 19.57 4.31
CA ASP A 17 5.78 18.55 4.10
C ASP A 17 5.20 17.32 3.39
N ARG A 18 5.01 17.47 2.08
CA ARG A 18 4.47 16.40 1.24
C ARG A 18 5.36 15.16 1.24
N SER A 19 6.68 15.32 1.30
CA SER A 19 7.62 14.20 1.35
C SER A 19 7.45 13.33 2.58
N ALA A 20 7.17 13.95 3.74
CA ALA A 20 6.99 13.22 4.99
C ALA A 20 5.59 12.59 5.09
N PHE A 21 4.55 13.34 4.72
CA PHE A 21 3.17 12.96 5.03
C PHE A 21 2.38 12.40 3.84
N TRP A 22 2.81 12.63 2.60
CA TRP A 22 2.08 12.22 1.41
C TRP A 22 2.80 11.09 0.70
N ASP A 23 2.07 10.00 0.47
CA ASP A 23 2.48 9.00 -0.51
C ASP A 23 1.85 9.32 -1.87
N THR A 24 2.16 8.48 -2.85
CA THR A 24 1.72 8.66 -4.24
C THR A 24 0.20 8.64 -4.39
N ASP A 25 -0.53 7.78 -3.66
CA ASP A 25 -1.98 7.66 -3.80
C ASP A 25 -2.70 8.85 -3.15
N LEU A 26 -2.21 9.29 -1.98
CA LEU A 26 -2.70 10.52 -1.36
C LEU A 26 -2.43 11.72 -2.25
N GLU A 27 -1.22 11.82 -2.81
CA GLU A 27 -0.82 12.93 -3.64
C GLU A 27 -1.68 13.01 -4.91
N GLN A 28 -1.92 11.87 -5.57
CA GLN A 28 -2.76 11.80 -6.76
C GLN A 28 -4.21 12.18 -6.48
N GLU A 29 -4.74 11.83 -5.30
CA GLU A 29 -6.12 12.13 -4.94
C GLU A 29 -6.31 13.55 -4.39
N LEU A 30 -5.45 13.98 -3.47
CA LEU A 30 -5.59 15.23 -2.72
C LEU A 30 -5.07 16.45 -3.48
N SER A 31 -4.01 16.32 -4.30
CA SER A 31 -3.48 17.44 -5.07
C SER A 31 -4.53 18.15 -5.95
N PRO A 32 -5.30 17.45 -6.80
CA PRO A 32 -6.32 18.11 -7.63
C PRO A 32 -7.43 18.76 -6.80
N VAL A 33 -7.76 18.18 -5.64
CA VAL A 33 -8.74 18.75 -4.70
C VAL A 33 -8.22 20.08 -4.16
N LEU A 34 -6.97 20.11 -3.67
CA LEU A 34 -6.38 21.34 -3.14
C LEU A 34 -6.20 22.40 -4.23
N GLU A 35 -5.84 22.03 -5.46
CA GLU A 35 -5.80 22.98 -6.57
C GLU A 35 -7.17 23.60 -6.84
N THR A 36 -8.23 22.80 -6.80
CA THR A 36 -9.61 23.26 -7.02
C THR A 36 -10.04 24.19 -5.89
N LEU A 37 -9.81 23.81 -4.63
CA LEU A 37 -10.08 24.66 -3.47
C LEU A 37 -9.33 26.00 -3.56
N LYS A 38 -8.05 25.98 -3.95
CA LYS A 38 -7.26 27.20 -4.12
C LYS A 38 -7.80 28.13 -5.21
N LYS A 39 -8.47 27.60 -6.23
CA LYS A 39 -9.08 28.38 -7.31
C LYS A 39 -10.47 28.87 -6.94
N CYS A 40 -11.32 27.98 -6.44
CA CYS A 40 -12.77 28.19 -6.36
C CYS A 40 -13.30 28.40 -4.93
N GLY A 41 -12.56 28.03 -3.89
CA GLY A 41 -13.03 28.05 -2.51
C GLY A 41 -13.79 26.79 -2.12
N GLU A 42 -14.45 26.15 -3.08
CA GLU A 42 -15.32 24.99 -2.88
C GLU A 42 -14.97 23.85 -3.83
N VAL A 43 -15.37 22.64 -3.47
CA VAL A 43 -15.25 21.44 -4.31
C VAL A 43 -16.51 20.59 -4.18
N ALA A 44 -16.90 19.93 -5.28
CA ALA A 44 -18.07 19.07 -5.29
C ALA A 44 -17.91 17.89 -4.32
N GLY A 45 -19.00 17.49 -3.67
CA GLY A 45 -19.02 16.37 -2.72
C GLY A 45 -18.65 16.72 -1.28
N ALA A 46 -18.28 17.98 -0.99
CA ALA A 46 -18.13 18.43 0.38
C ALA A 46 -19.50 18.54 1.08
N SER A 47 -19.64 17.88 2.22
CA SER A 47 -20.79 18.06 3.11
C SER A 47 -20.65 19.36 3.88
N CYS A 48 -21.73 20.13 4.00
CA CYS A 48 -21.75 21.43 4.67
C CYS A 48 -22.54 21.34 5.97
N GLY A 49 -22.00 21.89 7.05
CA GLY A 49 -22.65 21.87 8.35
C GLY A 49 -22.05 22.88 9.33
N VAL A 50 -22.33 22.66 10.61
CA VAL A 50 -21.82 23.48 11.72
C VAL A 50 -21.12 22.56 12.70
N LYS A 51 -19.92 22.93 13.16
CA LYS A 51 -19.12 22.15 14.11
C LYS A 51 -18.89 22.97 15.39
N PRO A 52 -19.04 22.38 16.60
CA PRO A 52 -18.74 23.07 17.85
C PRO A 52 -17.32 23.65 17.84
N GLY A 53 -17.18 24.90 18.28
CA GLY A 53 -15.87 25.58 18.34
C GLY A 53 -15.38 26.18 17.01
N VAL A 54 -16.14 26.07 15.92
CA VAL A 54 -15.83 26.69 14.63
C VAL A 54 -16.92 27.70 14.26
N SER A 55 -16.52 28.94 13.99
CA SER A 55 -17.44 29.99 13.55
C SER A 55 -17.74 29.85 12.05
N GLY A 56 -19.02 29.77 11.69
CA GLY A 56 -19.48 29.75 10.30
C GLY A 56 -19.74 28.34 9.77
N LEU A 57 -19.91 28.25 8.45
CA LEU A 57 -20.14 26.99 7.76
C LEU A 57 -18.83 26.20 7.66
N VAL A 58 -18.89 24.95 8.10
CA VAL A 58 -17.81 23.98 7.99
C VAL A 58 -18.10 23.05 6.83
N TYR A 59 -17.07 22.78 6.04
CA TYR A 59 -17.09 21.83 4.94
C TYR A 59 -16.26 20.62 5.31
N GLU A 60 -16.87 19.44 5.22
CA GLU A 60 -16.19 18.16 5.38
C GLU A 60 -16.19 17.43 4.05
N LEU A 61 -14.98 17.17 3.52
CA LEU A 61 -14.78 16.42 2.29
C LEU A 61 -14.05 15.13 2.61
N ARG A 62 -14.67 14.03 2.21
CA ARG A 62 -14.12 12.68 2.34
C ARG A 62 -13.77 12.13 0.96
N GLY A 63 -12.49 11.87 0.74
CA GLY A 63 -11.99 11.06 -0.36
C GLY A 63 -11.94 9.58 0.02
N ARG A 64 -11.30 8.78 -0.82
CA ARG A 64 -10.94 7.39 -0.56
C ARG A 64 -9.84 7.31 0.48
N THR A 65 -8.84 8.18 0.36
CA THR A 65 -7.61 8.04 1.15
C THR A 65 -7.42 9.14 2.21
N PHE A 66 -8.34 10.12 2.25
CA PHE A 66 -8.30 11.24 3.18
C PHE A 66 -9.69 11.74 3.58
N GLN A 67 -9.73 12.47 4.69
CA GLN A 67 -10.83 13.35 5.07
C GLN A 67 -10.26 14.71 5.49
N ILE A 68 -10.82 15.80 4.98
CA ILE A 68 -10.48 17.16 5.36
C ILE A 68 -11.70 17.91 5.89
N THR A 69 -11.45 18.71 6.92
CA THR A 69 -12.43 19.66 7.47
C THR A 69 -11.89 21.07 7.28
N TYR A 70 -12.65 21.94 6.63
CA TYR A 70 -12.23 23.31 6.33
C TYR A 70 -13.37 24.32 6.36
N THR A 71 -13.04 25.60 6.46
CA THR A 71 -13.98 26.71 6.26
C THR A 71 -13.49 27.61 5.14
N VAL A 72 -14.40 28.38 4.57
CA VAL A 72 -14.13 29.32 3.46
C VAL A 72 -14.55 30.71 3.88
N ASP A 73 -13.60 31.64 3.94
CA ASP A 73 -13.85 33.07 4.06
C ASP A 73 -13.75 33.69 2.67
N VAL A 74 -14.92 33.93 2.05
CA VAL A 74 -15.03 34.50 0.70
C VAL A 74 -14.50 35.94 0.64
N PHE A 75 -14.68 36.72 1.71
CA PHE A 75 -14.26 38.13 1.74
C PHE A 75 -12.74 38.25 1.83
N ARG A 76 -12.10 37.45 2.68
CA ARG A 76 -10.64 37.41 2.82
C ARG A 76 -9.96 36.55 1.75
N LYS A 77 -10.74 35.78 0.98
CA LYS A 77 -10.25 34.73 0.09
C LYS A 77 -9.33 33.78 0.84
N GLU A 78 -9.77 33.31 2.01
CA GLU A 78 -9.02 32.38 2.84
C GLU A 78 -9.77 31.07 2.99
N ILE A 79 -9.04 29.95 2.91
CA ILE A 79 -9.53 28.64 3.32
C ILE A 79 -8.74 28.25 4.55
N ARG A 80 -9.45 27.96 5.65
CA ARG A 80 -8.82 27.49 6.89
C ARG A 80 -9.08 26.01 7.07
N PHE A 81 -8.01 25.21 7.13
CA PHE A 81 -8.09 23.79 7.43
C PHE A 81 -8.05 23.57 8.94
N TYR A 82 -8.98 22.75 9.44
CA TYR A 82 -9.12 22.42 10.86
C TYR A 82 -8.66 21.00 11.16
N GLU A 83 -8.88 20.08 10.22
CA GLU A 83 -8.61 18.68 10.45
C GLU A 83 -8.21 18.02 9.14
N PHE A 84 -7.23 17.12 9.24
CA PHE A 84 -6.83 16.23 8.18
C PHE A 84 -6.68 14.83 8.77
N GLN A 85 -7.38 13.87 8.20
CA GLN A 85 -7.26 12.46 8.57
C GLN A 85 -6.92 11.66 7.32
N GLN A 86 -5.98 10.72 7.43
CA GLN A 86 -5.81 9.69 6.40
C GLN A 86 -6.76 8.54 6.73
N ILE A 87 -7.48 8.07 5.73
CA ILE A 87 -8.43 6.97 5.91
C ILE A 87 -7.65 5.67 5.77
N SER A 88 -7.85 4.78 6.74
CA SER A 88 -7.39 3.38 6.72
C SER A 88 -8.56 2.44 6.99
N HIS A 89 -8.39 1.17 6.65
CA HIS A 89 -9.37 0.11 6.91
C HIS A 89 -9.08 -0.58 8.24
N SER A 90 -10.13 -1.11 8.87
CA SER A 90 -10.01 -1.94 10.08
C SER A 90 -9.49 -3.32 9.68
N ILE A 91 -8.18 -3.46 9.60
CA ILE A 91 -7.48 -4.73 9.41
C ILE A 91 -6.83 -5.09 10.76
N ASP A 92 -7.11 -6.30 11.27
CA ASP A 92 -6.48 -6.81 12.49
C ASP A 92 -5.04 -7.25 12.21
N TRP A 93 -4.18 -6.26 12.04
CA TRP A 93 -2.79 -6.49 11.70
C TRP A 93 -1.99 -7.09 12.86
N LYS A 94 -2.39 -6.85 14.12
CA LYS A 94 -1.68 -7.38 15.29
C LYS A 94 -1.74 -8.90 15.30
N THR A 95 -2.93 -9.47 15.13
CA THR A 95 -3.09 -10.93 15.02
C THR A 95 -2.43 -11.47 13.74
N ALA A 96 -2.43 -10.71 12.64
CA ALA A 96 -1.73 -11.12 11.42
C ALA A 96 -0.21 -11.22 11.59
N LEU A 97 0.41 -10.36 12.42
CA LEU A 97 1.84 -10.41 12.73
C LEU A 97 2.21 -11.52 13.74
N GLU A 98 1.27 -11.92 14.60
CA GLU A 98 1.47 -13.01 15.57
C GLU A 98 1.42 -14.40 14.95
N GLN A 99 0.85 -14.52 13.75
CA GLN A 99 0.87 -15.76 12.97
C GLN A 99 2.30 -16.00 12.45
N ASP A 100 3.04 -16.90 13.12
CA ASP A 100 4.32 -17.38 12.59
C ASP A 100 4.07 -18.22 11.34
N LEU A 101 4.29 -17.62 10.18
CA LEU A 101 4.11 -18.28 8.88
C LEU A 101 5.36 -19.04 8.44
N ARG A 102 6.42 -19.09 9.25
CA ARG A 102 7.56 -19.97 8.99
C ARG A 102 7.12 -21.42 9.20
N VAL A 103 6.80 -22.10 8.11
CA VAL A 103 6.69 -23.56 8.09
C VAL A 103 8.12 -24.14 8.13
N GLY A 104 8.76 -24.08 9.30
CA GLY A 104 10.11 -24.56 9.57
C GLY A 104 11.23 -23.59 9.15
N GLU A 105 12.39 -23.71 9.80
CA GLU A 105 13.53 -22.80 9.68
C GLU A 105 14.26 -22.81 8.31
N ASN A 106 13.82 -23.61 7.34
CA ASN A 106 14.56 -23.91 6.11
C ASN A 106 13.85 -23.58 4.78
N GLN A 107 12.71 -22.88 4.78
CA GLN A 107 12.04 -22.50 3.53
C GLN A 107 12.47 -21.11 3.07
N SER A 108 13.05 -21.02 1.87
CA SER A 108 13.41 -19.74 1.26
C SER A 108 12.16 -18.98 0.82
N VAL A 109 12.05 -17.72 1.24
CA VAL A 109 10.93 -16.84 0.86
C VAL A 109 11.22 -16.16 -0.47
N TYR A 110 10.28 -16.17 -1.41
CA TYR A 110 10.44 -15.41 -2.64
C TYR A 110 10.22 -13.90 -2.40
N ILE A 111 11.27 -13.10 -2.59
CA ILE A 111 11.17 -11.65 -2.46
C ILE A 111 10.54 -11.00 -3.72
N PRO A 112 9.47 -10.20 -3.63
CA PRO A 112 8.91 -9.52 -4.80
C PRO A 112 9.89 -8.55 -5.49
N GLN A 113 9.79 -8.47 -6.83
CA GLN A 113 10.50 -7.48 -7.67
C GLN A 113 9.56 -6.40 -8.24
N ILE A 114 8.32 -6.40 -7.77
CA ILE A 114 7.23 -5.52 -8.15
C ILE A 114 6.64 -5.00 -6.84
N GLY A 115 6.56 -3.68 -6.71
CA GLY A 115 6.03 -3.01 -5.52
C GLY A 115 4.64 -2.38 -5.71
N ASP A 116 4.00 -2.65 -6.85
CA ASP A 116 2.70 -2.07 -7.21
C ASP A 116 1.58 -3.09 -6.90
N PRO A 117 0.73 -2.84 -5.89
CA PRO A 117 -0.31 -3.76 -5.44
C PRO A 117 -1.36 -4.05 -6.54
N HIS A 118 -1.66 -3.07 -7.39
CA HIS A 118 -2.64 -3.23 -8.47
C HIS A 118 -2.18 -4.26 -9.51
N LYS A 119 -0.87 -4.47 -9.65
CA LYS A 119 -0.35 -5.55 -10.51
C LYS A 119 -0.60 -6.93 -9.92
N PHE A 120 -0.66 -7.08 -8.60
CA PHE A 120 -1.06 -8.34 -7.97
C PHE A 120 -2.54 -8.60 -8.14
N ILE A 121 -3.40 -7.58 -7.92
CA ILE A 121 -4.85 -7.69 -8.18
C ILE A 121 -5.10 -8.11 -9.63
N LYS A 122 -4.49 -7.39 -10.57
CA LYS A 122 -4.61 -7.70 -12.00
C LYS A 122 -4.10 -9.09 -12.38
N ALA A 123 -2.99 -9.54 -11.78
CA ALA A 123 -2.49 -10.89 -12.04
C ALA A 123 -3.44 -11.96 -11.47
N VAL A 124 -4.06 -11.73 -10.32
CA VAL A 124 -5.12 -12.59 -9.78
C VAL A 124 -6.32 -12.65 -10.73
N GLU A 125 -6.79 -11.54 -11.28
CA GLU A 125 -7.85 -11.52 -12.31
C GLU A 125 -7.47 -12.35 -13.53
N LEU A 126 -6.27 -12.14 -14.07
CA LEU A 126 -5.81 -12.82 -15.26
C LEU A 126 -5.76 -14.34 -15.05
N ILE A 127 -5.28 -14.80 -13.88
CA ILE A 127 -5.29 -16.22 -13.52
C ILE A 127 -6.73 -16.74 -13.43
N HIS A 128 -7.66 -15.98 -12.84
CA HIS A 128 -9.08 -16.34 -12.79
C HIS A 128 -9.68 -16.52 -14.19
N TYR A 129 -9.33 -15.64 -15.13
CA TYR A 129 -9.75 -15.72 -16.53
C TYR A 129 -8.98 -16.75 -17.39
N GLY A 130 -8.13 -17.58 -16.78
CA GLY A 130 -7.41 -18.65 -17.45
C GLY A 130 -6.04 -18.28 -18.02
N ILE A 131 -5.57 -17.04 -17.86
CA ILE A 131 -4.20 -16.61 -18.17
C ILE A 131 -3.32 -16.98 -16.98
N ASN A 132 -2.99 -18.26 -16.90
CA ASN A 132 -2.47 -18.88 -15.67
C ASN A 132 -1.10 -19.55 -15.83
N THR A 133 -0.40 -19.33 -16.94
CA THR A 133 1.00 -19.75 -17.09
C THR A 133 1.94 -18.56 -16.89
N PRO A 134 3.21 -18.78 -16.46
CA PRO A 134 4.19 -17.71 -16.37
C PRO A 134 4.40 -16.97 -17.71
N LYS A 135 4.39 -17.70 -18.84
CA LYS A 135 4.57 -17.10 -20.16
C LYS A 135 3.40 -16.19 -20.50
N ASP A 136 2.17 -16.66 -20.31
CA ASP A 136 0.97 -15.90 -20.69
C ASP A 136 0.78 -14.67 -19.80
N LEU A 137 1.09 -14.78 -18.49
CA LEU A 137 1.15 -13.60 -17.62
C LEU A 137 2.20 -12.60 -18.10
N GLY A 138 3.39 -13.06 -18.50
CA GLY A 138 4.42 -12.20 -19.08
C GLY A 138 3.95 -11.44 -20.33
N ILE A 139 3.19 -12.10 -21.20
CA ILE A 139 2.58 -11.51 -22.40
C ILE A 139 1.48 -10.52 -22.03
N ALA A 140 0.56 -10.90 -21.12
CA ALA A 140 -0.57 -10.07 -20.70
C ALA A 140 -0.11 -8.76 -20.02
N PHE A 141 1.03 -8.79 -19.33
CA PHE A 141 1.69 -7.60 -18.78
C PHE A 141 2.59 -6.86 -19.78
N ARG A 142 2.43 -7.12 -21.09
CA ARG A 142 3.11 -6.44 -22.20
C ARG A 142 4.64 -6.45 -22.08
N SER A 143 5.21 -7.59 -21.70
CA SER A 143 6.66 -7.73 -21.70
C SER A 143 7.23 -7.57 -23.11
N GLY A 144 8.23 -6.70 -23.28
CA GLY A 144 8.95 -6.53 -24.55
C GLY A 144 9.98 -7.63 -24.85
N ALA A 145 10.01 -8.72 -24.06
CA ALA A 145 10.93 -9.81 -24.28
C ALA A 145 10.55 -10.63 -25.52
N LYS A 146 11.55 -11.02 -26.32
CA LYS A 146 11.33 -11.81 -27.55
C LYS A 146 11.44 -13.33 -27.34
N LYS A 147 12.09 -13.76 -26.25
CA LYS A 147 12.32 -15.17 -25.94
C LYS A 147 11.31 -15.66 -24.91
N ASP A 148 10.76 -16.85 -25.13
CA ASP A 148 9.79 -17.49 -24.24
C ASP A 148 10.25 -17.60 -22.79
N ARG A 149 11.53 -17.95 -22.57
CA ARG A 149 12.13 -18.02 -21.23
C ARG A 149 12.09 -16.67 -20.51
N ASP A 150 12.30 -15.58 -21.24
CA ASP A 150 12.30 -14.24 -20.67
C ASP A 150 10.88 -13.73 -20.40
N LEU A 151 9.91 -14.06 -21.28
CA LEU A 151 8.49 -13.83 -21.04
C LEU A 151 8.02 -14.56 -19.78
N ALA A 152 8.33 -15.85 -19.67
CA ALA A 152 8.01 -16.67 -18.51
C ALA A 152 8.63 -16.12 -17.23
N ARG A 153 9.90 -15.70 -17.27
CA ARG A 153 10.57 -15.05 -16.13
C ARG A 153 9.85 -13.77 -15.67
N ARG A 154 9.32 -12.97 -16.61
CA ARG A 154 8.58 -11.74 -16.30
C ARG A 154 7.22 -12.03 -15.68
N GLY A 155 6.51 -13.06 -16.14
CA GLY A 155 5.29 -13.52 -15.46
C GLY A 155 5.57 -14.13 -14.09
N ASP A 156 6.69 -14.82 -13.90
CA ASP A 156 7.12 -15.35 -12.60
C ASP A 156 7.32 -14.23 -11.56
N TYR A 157 7.69 -13.00 -11.99
CA TYR A 157 7.78 -11.84 -11.09
C TYR A 157 6.43 -11.39 -10.52
N LEU A 158 5.31 -11.82 -11.12
CA LEU A 158 3.95 -11.57 -10.67
C LEU A 158 3.35 -12.81 -9.98
N GLY A 159 3.51 -13.99 -10.60
CA GLY A 159 2.90 -15.23 -10.12
C GLY A 159 3.53 -15.77 -8.84
N ARG A 160 4.87 -15.69 -8.68
CA ARG A 160 5.54 -16.18 -7.46
C ARG A 160 5.14 -15.39 -6.21
N PRO A 161 5.10 -14.04 -6.21
CA PRO A 161 4.57 -13.29 -5.07
C PRO A 161 3.15 -13.69 -4.68
N ILE A 162 2.25 -13.93 -5.66
CA ILE A 162 0.85 -14.31 -5.40
C ILE A 162 0.78 -15.69 -4.73
N ILE A 163 1.68 -16.61 -5.07
CA ILE A 163 1.82 -17.89 -4.36
C ILE A 163 2.32 -17.65 -2.94
N GLU A 164 3.37 -16.84 -2.79
CA GLU A 164 4.02 -16.57 -1.50
C GLU A 164 3.03 -16.01 -0.47
N ILE A 165 2.09 -15.17 -0.90
CA ILE A 165 1.04 -14.59 -0.03
C ILE A 165 -0.24 -15.45 0.04
N GLY A 166 -0.20 -16.68 -0.48
CA GLY A 166 -1.28 -17.67 -0.35
C GLY A 166 -2.53 -17.41 -1.20
N LEU A 167 -2.44 -16.55 -2.23
CA LEU A 167 -3.55 -16.26 -3.14
C LEU A 167 -3.61 -17.23 -4.33
N ALA A 168 -2.51 -17.91 -4.63
CA ALA A 168 -2.46 -18.97 -5.63
C ALA A 168 -1.58 -20.14 -5.15
N SER A 169 -1.71 -21.27 -5.82
CA SER A 169 -0.79 -22.41 -5.72
C SER A 169 -0.23 -22.73 -7.10
N ARG A 170 0.90 -23.43 -7.11
CA ARG A 170 1.50 -23.95 -8.34
C ARG A 170 1.09 -25.39 -8.53
N CYS A 171 0.43 -25.70 -9.63
CA CYS A 171 0.21 -27.08 -10.05
C CYS A 171 1.18 -27.42 -11.18
N GLN A 172 1.93 -28.50 -11.01
CA GLN A 172 2.75 -29.06 -12.06
C GLN A 172 2.11 -30.38 -12.47
N ASN A 173 1.55 -30.40 -13.68
CA ASN A 173 0.92 -31.59 -14.21
C ASN A 173 1.98 -32.37 -14.99
N GLU A 174 2.15 -33.68 -14.77
CA GLU A 174 3.19 -34.48 -15.43
C GLU A 174 3.12 -34.40 -16.98
N LYS A 175 1.94 -34.11 -17.52
CA LYS A 175 1.68 -33.96 -18.96
C LYS A 175 1.89 -32.54 -19.50
N GLN A 176 2.09 -31.53 -18.65
CA GLN A 176 2.34 -30.15 -19.06
C GLN A 176 3.66 -29.64 -18.46
N PRO A 177 4.67 -29.34 -19.29
CA PRO A 177 5.97 -28.91 -18.79
C PRO A 177 5.94 -27.53 -18.12
N SER A 178 4.92 -26.71 -18.44
CA SER A 178 4.72 -25.40 -17.82
C SER A 178 3.88 -25.51 -16.55
N SER A 179 4.45 -25.07 -15.43
CA SER A 179 3.69 -24.88 -14.19
C SER A 179 2.51 -23.94 -14.42
N ILE A 180 1.31 -24.32 -13.97
CA ILE A 180 0.13 -23.46 -13.99
C ILE A 180 -0.12 -22.89 -12.59
N TYR A 181 -0.61 -21.67 -12.53
CA TYR A 181 -1.08 -21.03 -11.31
C TYR A 181 -2.56 -21.33 -11.12
N ILE A 182 -2.96 -21.72 -9.91
CA ILE A 182 -4.35 -21.98 -9.57
C ILE A 182 -4.70 -21.09 -8.39
N LEU A 183 -5.74 -20.28 -8.50
CA LEU A 183 -6.16 -19.44 -7.38
C LEU A 183 -6.63 -20.30 -6.21
N THR A 184 -6.17 -19.93 -5.01
CA THR A 184 -6.77 -20.42 -3.77
C THR A 184 -8.13 -19.78 -3.57
N GLU A 185 -8.88 -20.22 -2.56
CA GLU A 185 -10.15 -19.60 -2.19
C GLU A 185 -9.98 -18.10 -1.85
N ARG A 186 -8.85 -17.73 -1.22
CA ARG A 186 -8.52 -16.32 -0.95
C ARG A 186 -8.31 -15.54 -2.25
N GLY A 187 -7.60 -16.12 -3.22
CA GLY A 187 -7.40 -15.50 -4.54
C GLY A 187 -8.69 -15.33 -5.33
N LYS A 188 -9.59 -16.33 -5.30
CA LYS A 188 -10.89 -16.25 -5.99
C LYS A 188 -11.75 -15.12 -5.45
N ARG A 189 -11.82 -14.94 -4.13
CA ARG A 189 -12.57 -13.82 -3.51
C ARG A 189 -12.10 -12.44 -4.00
N ILE A 190 -10.80 -12.28 -4.25
CA ILE A 190 -10.25 -11.04 -4.84
C ILE A 190 -10.65 -10.90 -6.31
N ALA A 191 -10.63 -11.99 -7.08
CA ALA A 191 -11.00 -11.97 -8.50
C ALA A 191 -12.50 -11.71 -8.73
N GLU A 192 -13.35 -12.27 -7.87
CA GLU A 192 -14.82 -12.25 -8.01
C GLU A 192 -15.47 -11.01 -7.40
N SER A 193 -14.75 -10.25 -6.56
CA SER A 193 -15.24 -9.00 -6.00
C SER A 193 -15.35 -7.91 -7.07
N ASN A 194 -16.51 -7.28 -7.17
CA ASN A 194 -16.76 -6.13 -8.06
C ASN A 194 -16.34 -4.78 -7.44
N ASP A 195 -16.08 -4.76 -6.13
CA ASP A 195 -15.68 -3.56 -5.39
C ASP A 195 -14.15 -3.50 -5.26
N LEU A 196 -13.54 -2.41 -5.73
CA LEU A 196 -12.09 -2.22 -5.72
C LEU A 196 -11.55 -2.15 -4.28
N GLU A 197 -12.25 -1.44 -3.39
CA GLU A 197 -11.84 -1.27 -2.00
C GLU A 197 -11.76 -2.61 -1.26
N THR A 198 -12.75 -3.48 -1.48
CA THR A 198 -12.76 -4.85 -0.96
C THR A 198 -11.57 -5.66 -1.47
N ARG A 199 -11.19 -5.51 -2.74
CA ARG A 199 -10.07 -6.25 -3.35
C ARG A 199 -8.74 -5.80 -2.78
N GLU A 200 -8.57 -4.50 -2.60
CA GLU A 200 -7.41 -3.89 -1.96
C GLU A 200 -7.30 -4.32 -0.50
N ARG A 201 -8.41 -4.32 0.26
CA ARG A 201 -8.43 -4.84 1.64
C ARG A 201 -7.99 -6.31 1.72
N LEU A 202 -8.56 -7.17 0.89
CA LEU A 202 -8.19 -8.59 0.86
C LEU A 202 -6.74 -8.82 0.44
N LEU A 203 -6.20 -8.01 -0.47
CA LEU A 203 -4.78 -8.06 -0.83
C LEU A 203 -3.89 -7.58 0.32
N ALA A 204 -4.26 -6.52 1.03
CA ALA A 204 -3.54 -6.03 2.19
C ALA A 204 -3.44 -7.11 3.29
N GLU A 205 -4.55 -7.79 3.58
CA GLU A 205 -4.59 -8.94 4.49
C GLU A 205 -3.68 -10.10 4.04
N ALA A 206 -3.56 -10.33 2.73
CA ALA A 206 -2.64 -11.33 2.20
C ALA A 206 -1.17 -10.90 2.32
N LEU A 207 -0.86 -9.64 2.04
CA LEU A 207 0.50 -9.09 2.15
C LEU A 207 1.02 -9.07 3.58
N LEU A 208 0.16 -8.91 4.59
CA LEU A 208 0.54 -9.06 5.99
C LEU A 208 0.98 -10.48 6.34
N GLY A 209 0.68 -11.47 5.50
CA GLY A 209 1.21 -12.82 5.60
C GLY A 209 2.58 -13.02 4.92
N LEU A 210 3.15 -11.99 4.29
CA LEU A 210 4.49 -12.11 3.69
C LEU A 210 5.56 -11.88 4.76
N TYR A 211 6.31 -12.91 5.11
CA TYR A 211 7.29 -12.88 6.21
C TYR A 211 8.26 -11.67 6.19
N PRO A 212 8.90 -11.30 5.05
CA PRO A 212 9.70 -10.08 4.98
C PRO A 212 8.93 -8.81 5.33
N ILE A 213 7.66 -8.69 4.94
CA ILE A 213 6.81 -7.54 5.28
C ILE A 213 6.54 -7.53 6.79
N GLN A 214 6.24 -8.69 7.40
CA GLN A 214 6.04 -8.81 8.84
C GLN A 214 7.29 -8.36 9.62
N MET A 215 8.48 -8.83 9.24
CA MET A 215 9.73 -8.44 9.88
C MET A 215 10.00 -6.93 9.77
N ILE A 216 9.75 -6.34 8.59
CA ILE A 216 9.93 -4.90 8.40
C ILE A 216 8.96 -4.12 9.29
N ILE A 217 7.70 -4.55 9.37
CA ILE A 217 6.69 -3.91 10.22
C ILE A 217 7.09 -4.03 11.70
N GLU A 218 7.52 -5.20 12.16
CA GLU A 218 7.96 -5.42 13.54
C GLU A 218 9.10 -4.48 13.93
N GLU A 219 10.16 -4.40 13.10
CA GLU A 219 11.33 -3.53 13.33
C GLU A 219 10.98 -2.03 13.31
N THR A 220 9.98 -1.64 12.52
CA THR A 220 9.56 -0.24 12.35
C THR A 220 8.42 0.19 13.27
N THR A 221 7.78 -0.75 13.99
CA THR A 221 6.71 -0.48 14.97
C THR A 221 7.15 -0.73 16.40
N ARG A 222 7.59 -1.95 16.72
CA ARG A 222 8.04 -2.37 18.04
C ARG A 222 9.54 -2.11 18.23
N GLY A 223 10.30 -2.16 17.12
CA GLY A 223 11.69 -1.76 17.10
C GLY A 223 11.90 -0.24 17.08
N ASN A 224 13.18 0.13 17.05
CA ASN A 224 13.62 1.52 16.99
C ASN A 224 14.20 1.90 15.62
N LYS A 225 13.92 1.11 14.57
CA LYS A 225 14.46 1.35 13.23
C LYS A 225 13.47 2.09 12.35
N GLU A 226 13.98 2.93 11.46
CA GLU A 226 13.20 3.59 10.43
C GLU A 226 13.06 2.69 9.18
N LEU A 227 11.98 2.88 8.41
CA LEU A 227 11.77 2.21 7.13
C LEU A 227 12.75 2.74 6.06
N THR A 228 14.00 2.29 6.13
CA THR A 228 15.07 2.63 5.18
C THR A 228 15.32 1.50 4.18
N LYS A 229 16.06 1.78 3.10
CA LYS A 229 16.43 0.74 2.13
C LYS A 229 17.45 -0.24 2.72
N GLU A 230 18.25 0.23 3.66
CA GLU A 230 19.32 -0.49 4.35
C GLU A 230 18.71 -1.55 5.26
N LEU A 231 17.73 -1.17 6.10
CA LEU A 231 16.96 -2.11 6.92
C LEU A 231 16.33 -3.22 6.07
N ILE A 232 15.69 -2.84 4.96
CA ILE A 232 15.02 -3.82 4.10
C ILE A 232 16.04 -4.77 3.47
N GLN A 233 17.24 -4.29 3.09
CA GLN A 233 18.30 -5.14 2.56
C GLN A 233 18.89 -6.08 3.61
N GLU A 234 19.02 -5.63 4.87
CA GLU A 234 19.37 -6.49 6.01
C GLU A 234 18.35 -7.63 6.15
N ILE A 235 17.06 -7.30 6.19
CA ILE A 235 15.98 -8.28 6.31
C ILE A 235 15.97 -9.24 5.13
N ILE A 236 16.10 -8.76 3.88
CA ILE A 236 16.22 -9.63 2.70
C ILE A 236 17.35 -10.65 2.90
N SER A 237 18.51 -10.21 3.40
CA SER A 237 19.68 -11.07 3.61
C SER A 237 19.44 -12.14 4.69
N LEU A 238 18.59 -11.86 5.68
CA LEU A 238 18.21 -12.82 6.73
C LEU A 238 17.21 -13.88 6.23
N VAL A 239 16.29 -13.51 5.34
CA VAL A 239 15.17 -14.38 4.94
C VAL A 239 15.38 -15.11 3.62
N SER A 240 16.31 -14.64 2.79
CA SER A 240 16.69 -15.35 1.57
C SER A 240 17.82 -16.33 1.85
N LEU A 241 17.53 -17.62 1.95
CA LEU A 241 18.54 -18.69 1.87
C LEU A 241 19.06 -18.76 0.42
N GLY A 242 19.97 -17.84 0.03
CA GLY A 242 20.66 -17.81 -1.27
C GLY A 242 20.35 -16.62 -2.20
N ASP A 243 21.36 -16.25 -3.02
CA ASP A 243 21.44 -15.41 -4.25
C ASP A 243 20.53 -14.17 -4.44
N CYS A 244 19.85 -13.70 -3.41
CA CYS A 244 19.24 -12.37 -3.44
C CYS A 244 20.27 -11.24 -3.29
N GLY A 245 21.53 -11.58 -2.95
CA GLY A 245 22.65 -10.67 -2.65
C GLY A 245 23.37 -10.03 -3.85
N GLY A 246 22.79 -10.07 -5.05
CA GLY A 246 23.38 -9.45 -6.25
C GLY A 246 22.81 -8.08 -6.62
N THR A 247 22.96 -7.70 -7.89
CA THR A 247 22.46 -6.42 -8.46
C THR A 247 20.94 -6.21 -8.37
N THR A 248 20.17 -7.25 -8.02
CA THR A 248 18.71 -7.17 -7.88
C THR A 248 18.23 -6.79 -6.47
N ASN A 249 19.11 -6.81 -5.47
CA ASN A 249 18.75 -6.50 -4.08
C ASN A 249 18.16 -5.09 -3.93
N PRO A 250 18.78 -4.01 -4.47
CA PRO A 250 18.23 -2.66 -4.35
C PRO A 250 16.83 -2.52 -4.97
N ARG A 251 16.58 -3.23 -6.08
CA ARG A 251 15.28 -3.25 -6.75
C ARG A 251 14.21 -3.97 -5.91
N ARG A 252 14.57 -5.10 -5.30
CA ARG A 252 13.70 -5.87 -4.41
C ARG A 252 13.38 -5.08 -3.14
N ALA A 253 14.40 -4.44 -2.54
CA ALA A 253 14.22 -3.57 -1.38
C ALA A 253 13.27 -2.40 -1.70
N SER A 254 13.43 -1.76 -2.86
CA SER A 254 12.49 -0.71 -3.30
C SER A 254 11.07 -1.23 -3.50
N SER A 255 10.91 -2.47 -3.97
CA SER A 255 9.60 -3.10 -4.17
C SER A 255 8.93 -3.42 -2.84
N LEU A 256 9.67 -4.02 -1.90
CA LEU A 256 9.18 -4.28 -0.54
C LEU A 256 8.84 -2.98 0.19
N ARG A 257 9.66 -1.93 0.08
CA ARG A 257 9.36 -0.61 0.69
C ARG A 257 8.02 -0.07 0.22
N ALA A 258 7.73 -0.15 -1.08
CA ALA A 258 6.46 0.29 -1.65
C ALA A 258 5.28 -0.53 -1.10
N LEU A 259 5.42 -1.86 -1.02
CA LEU A 259 4.36 -2.74 -0.48
C LEU A 259 4.14 -2.52 1.02
N VAL A 260 5.21 -2.35 1.80
CA VAL A 260 5.13 -2.06 3.24
C VAL A 260 4.40 -0.74 3.43
N ASN A 261 4.81 0.33 2.74
CA ASN A 261 4.13 1.63 2.84
C ASN A 261 2.63 1.54 2.52
N TRP A 262 2.30 0.80 1.45
CA TRP A 262 0.91 0.63 1.03
C TRP A 262 0.10 -0.17 2.06
N VAL A 263 0.60 -1.33 2.51
CA VAL A 263 -0.14 -2.19 3.45
C VAL A 263 -0.27 -1.52 4.83
N THR A 264 0.78 -0.83 5.31
CA THR A 264 0.73 -0.15 6.62
C THR A 264 -0.27 0.99 6.60
N ARG A 265 -0.38 1.71 5.48
CA ARG A 265 -1.42 2.73 5.32
C ARG A 265 -2.80 2.11 5.31
N TRP A 266 -3.00 1.10 4.46
CA TRP A 266 -4.30 0.47 4.29
C TRP A 266 -4.82 -0.15 5.58
N ALA A 267 -3.92 -0.74 6.38
CA ALA A 267 -4.24 -1.38 7.66
C ALA A 267 -4.10 -0.44 8.88
N GLY A 268 -3.72 0.82 8.69
CA GLY A 268 -3.56 1.79 9.79
C GLY A 268 -2.41 1.45 10.75
N ILE A 269 -1.36 0.76 10.28
CA ILE A 269 -0.23 0.29 11.07
C ILE A 269 0.75 1.44 11.30
N PRO A 270 1.13 1.72 12.56
CA PRO A 270 1.96 2.87 12.86
C PRO A 270 3.45 2.54 12.74
N ILE A 271 4.10 2.97 11.65
CA ILE A 271 5.51 2.71 11.36
C ILE A 271 6.39 3.97 11.50
N ARG A 272 7.67 3.78 11.85
CA ARG A 272 8.71 4.83 11.78
C ARG A 272 9.20 4.97 10.34
N ARG A 273 9.03 6.15 9.75
CA ARG A 273 9.48 6.45 8.38
C ARG A 273 10.84 7.14 8.39
N GLU A 274 11.59 6.95 7.30
CA GLU A 274 12.91 7.57 7.11
C GLU A 274 12.84 9.09 7.29
N GLY A 275 13.66 9.64 8.18
CA GLY A 275 13.74 11.08 8.45
C GLY A 275 12.68 11.64 9.41
N ASN A 276 11.94 10.79 10.10
CA ASN A 276 10.96 11.18 11.12
C ASN A 276 11.37 10.64 12.50
N ASP A 277 11.56 11.53 13.48
CA ASP A 277 11.95 11.19 14.86
C ASP A 277 10.87 10.42 15.67
N GLY A 278 9.74 10.03 15.05
CA GLY A 278 8.58 9.44 15.73
C GLY A 278 7.83 8.39 14.92
N VAL A 279 6.99 7.61 15.62
CA VAL A 279 6.06 6.65 15.01
C VAL A 279 4.90 7.42 14.39
N GLN A 280 4.68 7.28 13.08
CA GLN A 280 3.55 7.94 12.42
C GLN A 280 2.30 7.09 12.59
N LEU A 281 1.34 7.55 13.41
CA LEU A 281 0.02 6.94 13.50
C LEU A 281 -0.78 7.34 12.24
N TYR A 282 -1.32 6.35 11.54
CA TYR A 282 -2.35 6.54 10.51
C TYR A 282 -3.75 6.83 11.11
N ILE A 283 -3.86 6.80 12.44
CA ILE A 283 -5.10 6.92 13.20
C ILE A 283 -4.88 8.01 14.28
N PRO A 284 -5.87 8.85 14.61
CA PRO A 284 -5.74 9.81 15.71
C PRO A 284 -5.21 9.13 16.98
N TYR A 285 -4.43 9.87 17.77
CA TYR A 285 -3.78 9.52 19.05
C TYR A 285 -4.68 8.83 20.11
N ILE A 286 -5.97 8.66 19.84
CA ILE A 286 -7.01 8.15 20.74
C ILE A 286 -6.93 6.62 20.91
N TYR A 287 -6.20 5.89 20.05
CA TYR A 287 -6.00 4.43 20.18
C TYR A 287 -4.60 4.01 20.61
N ALA A 288 -3.73 4.98 20.95
CA ALA A 288 -2.43 4.73 21.56
C ALA A 288 -2.54 4.85 23.09
N ASN A 289 -3.28 3.93 23.71
CA ASN A 289 -3.22 3.62 25.14
C ASN A 289 -3.05 2.11 25.30
#